data_AF-A0A5B0G9N2-F1
#
_entry.id   AF-A0A5B0G9N2-F1
#
_cell.length_a   1.000
_cell.length_b   1.000
_cell.length_c   1.000
_cell.angle_alpha   90.00
_cell.angle_beta   90.00
_cell.angle_gamma   90.00
#
_symmetry.space_group_name_H-M   'P 1'
#
loop_
_entity.id
_entity.type
_entity.pdbx_description
1 polymer ?
#
loop_
_entity_poly.entity_id
_entity_poly.type
_entity_poly.pdbx_seq_one_letter_code
_entity_poly.pdbx_strand_id
1 'polypeptide(L)'
;MRMKVKQLSALAVSAGMALSLLSLPLSQAHAAATDAGASDGAMSKQELKAEKKAERKAHRAKKNAELSTLEKNGYNPAGNQSNYPQNLQNAQQKAAGQKPTNAPAVAP
;
A
#
# COMPACT_ATOMS: atom_id res chain seq x y z
N MET A 1 -14.43 -44.29 -19.35
CA MET A 1 -13.13 -44.20 -18.64
C MET A 1 -12.00 -44.20 -19.66
N ARG A 2 -11.45 -43.03 -20.02
CA ARG A 2 -10.29 -42.91 -20.92
C ARG A 2 -9.40 -41.71 -20.52
N MET A 3 -8.42 -42.07 -19.69
CA MET A 3 -7.03 -41.62 -19.52
C MET A 3 -6.67 -40.12 -19.58
N LYS A 4 -6.18 -39.64 -18.43
CA LYS A 4 -5.41 -38.41 -18.24
C LYS A 4 -4.01 -38.56 -18.86
N VAL A 5 -3.60 -37.63 -19.71
CA VAL A 5 -2.21 -37.48 -20.16
C VAL A 5 -1.50 -36.44 -19.29
N LYS A 6 -0.57 -36.91 -18.45
CA LYS A 6 0.45 -36.08 -17.79
C LYS A 6 1.67 -36.06 -18.70
N GLN A 7 2.09 -34.89 -19.16
CA GLN A 7 3.40 -34.70 -19.79
C GLN A 7 4.34 -34.07 -18.76
N LEU A 8 5.47 -34.75 -18.57
CA LEU A 8 6.59 -34.45 -17.71
C LEU A 8 7.69 -33.76 -18.54
N SER A 9 8.59 -33.07 -17.83
CA SER A 9 9.99 -32.77 -18.23
C SER A 9 10.17 -31.65 -19.26
N ALA A 10 11.21 -30.80 -19.23
CA ALA A 10 12.27 -30.51 -18.28
C ALA A 10 12.96 -29.21 -18.75
N LEU A 11 13.58 -28.51 -17.79
CA LEU A 11 14.87 -27.82 -17.87
C LEU A 11 15.27 -27.12 -19.20
N ALA A 12 15.33 -25.79 -19.18
CA ALA A 12 16.25 -25.03 -20.02
C ALA A 12 17.01 -24.03 -19.14
N VAL A 13 18.29 -24.34 -18.92
CA VAL A 13 19.31 -23.48 -18.31
C VAL A 13 19.97 -22.66 -19.41
N SER A 14 20.04 -21.35 -19.23
CA SER A 14 21.05 -20.46 -19.82
C SER A 14 20.97 -19.12 -19.06
N ALA A 15 21.86 -18.79 -18.11
CA ALA A 15 23.28 -18.44 -18.27
C ALA A 15 23.51 -17.33 -19.31
N GLY A 16 23.76 -16.11 -18.82
CA GLY A 16 24.18 -14.92 -19.59
C GLY A 16 23.79 -13.64 -18.86
N MET A 17 24.69 -13.02 -18.08
CA MET A 17 25.56 -11.90 -18.52
C MET A 17 24.77 -10.58 -18.55
N ALA A 18 25.10 -9.48 -17.87
CA ALA A 18 26.37 -9.00 -17.35
C ALA A 18 26.16 -8.12 -16.11
N LEU A 19 27.16 -8.14 -15.25
CA LEU A 19 27.37 -7.26 -14.11
C LEU A 19 27.70 -5.84 -14.62
N SER A 20 26.70 -4.98 -14.79
CA SER A 20 26.93 -3.55 -15.09
C SER A 20 27.38 -2.79 -13.85
N LEU A 21 28.70 -2.77 -13.70
CA LEU A 21 29.56 -1.65 -13.30
C LEU A 21 28.87 -0.50 -12.54
N LEU A 22 29.03 -0.55 -11.21
CA LEU A 22 29.37 0.55 -10.31
C LEU A 22 29.27 1.97 -10.93
N SER A 23 28.09 2.58 -10.86
CA SER A 23 27.93 4.02 -11.13
C SER A 23 28.31 4.81 -9.87
N LEU A 24 29.55 5.32 -9.83
CA LEU A 24 29.94 6.34 -8.85
C LEU A 24 29.37 7.69 -9.30
N PRO A 25 28.66 8.45 -8.44
CA PRO A 25 28.46 9.87 -8.69
C PRO A 25 29.78 10.60 -8.37
N LEU A 26 30.56 10.89 -9.40
CA LEU A 26 31.66 11.84 -9.34
C LEU A 26 31.05 13.24 -9.16
N SER A 27 31.14 13.80 -7.94
CA SER A 27 30.81 15.20 -7.66
C SER A 27 31.66 16.12 -8.54
N GLN A 28 31.10 16.59 -9.65
CA GLN A 28 31.65 17.68 -10.43
C GLN A 28 30.87 18.96 -10.10
N ALA A 29 31.47 19.77 -9.23
CA ALA A 29 31.11 21.17 -9.07
C ALA A 29 32.02 22.00 -9.99
N HIS A 30 31.55 22.37 -11.19
CA HIS A 30 31.90 23.67 -11.77
C HIS A 30 31.00 24.05 -12.96
N ALA A 31 30.26 25.13 -12.73
CA ALA A 31 29.76 26.13 -13.68
C ALA A 31 29.85 25.83 -15.19
N ALA A 32 28.72 25.42 -15.76
CA ALA A 32 28.19 25.97 -16.99
C ALA A 32 26.67 25.87 -16.87
N ALA A 33 26.00 27.00 -16.70
CA ALA A 33 24.55 27.06 -16.70
C ALA A 33 24.08 26.69 -18.11
N THR A 34 23.88 25.38 -18.32
CA THR A 34 23.19 24.86 -19.48
C THR A 34 21.77 25.38 -19.39
N ASP A 35 21.46 26.23 -20.36
CA ASP A 35 20.15 26.77 -20.62
C ASP A 35 19.09 25.67 -20.59
N ALA A 36 17.94 26.08 -20.08
CA ALA A 36 16.75 25.31 -19.86
C ALA A 36 16.38 24.48 -21.08
N GLY A 37 16.24 23.17 -20.88
CA GLY A 37 15.74 22.26 -21.88
C GLY A 37 15.20 20.96 -21.30
N ALA A 38 14.84 20.94 -20.02
CA ALA A 38 13.90 19.94 -19.54
C ALA A 38 12.54 20.30 -20.13
N SER A 39 12.28 19.81 -21.34
CA SER A 39 10.93 19.65 -21.88
C SER A 39 10.21 18.57 -21.08
N ASP A 40 10.05 18.81 -19.78
CA ASP A 40 9.11 18.10 -18.94
C ASP A 40 7.75 18.58 -19.44
N GLY A 41 7.09 17.73 -20.24
CA GLY A 41 5.79 18.03 -20.81
C GLY A 41 4.87 18.44 -19.67
N ALA A 42 4.60 19.75 -19.55
CA ALA A 42 3.77 20.28 -18.50
C ALA A 42 2.40 19.60 -18.61
N MET A 43 2.14 18.67 -17.69
CA MET A 43 0.87 17.96 -17.61
C MET A 43 -0.23 19.00 -17.68
N SER A 44 -1.14 18.84 -18.63
CA SER A 44 -2.26 19.74 -18.78
C SER A 44 -2.99 19.83 -17.45
N LYS A 45 -3.62 20.98 -17.19
CA LYS A 45 -4.44 21.18 -15.98
C LYS A 45 -5.49 20.08 -15.79
N GLN A 46 -5.90 19.41 -16.88
CA GLN A 46 -6.82 18.28 -16.89
C GLN A 46 -6.16 16.99 -16.38
N GLU A 47 -4.94 16.68 -16.84
CA GLU A 47 -4.17 15.51 -16.38
C GLU A 47 -3.84 15.60 -14.89
N LEU A 48 -3.38 16.76 -14.40
CA LEU A 48 -3.12 16.99 -12.97
C LEU A 48 -4.38 16.82 -12.10
N LYS A 49 -5.57 17.20 -12.63
CA LYS A 49 -6.84 16.99 -11.92
C LYS A 49 -7.24 15.51 -11.90
N ALA A 50 -6.97 14.79 -12.98
CA ALA A 50 -7.24 13.35 -13.07
C ALA A 50 -6.37 12.57 -12.09
N GLU A 51 -5.08 12.86 -12.03
CA GLU A 51 -4.11 12.27 -11.10
C GLU A 51 -4.52 12.53 -9.64
N LYS A 52 -4.75 13.78 -9.25
CA LYS A 52 -5.25 14.13 -7.91
C LYS A 52 -6.57 13.44 -7.55
N LYS A 53 -7.42 13.12 -8.53
CA LYS A 53 -8.65 12.36 -8.30
C LYS A 53 -8.36 10.89 -8.06
N ALA A 54 -7.43 10.30 -8.81
CA ALA A 54 -6.96 8.93 -8.61
C ALA A 54 -6.30 8.78 -7.22
N GLU A 55 -5.40 9.68 -6.85
CA GLU A 55 -4.73 9.69 -5.54
C GLU A 55 -5.73 9.80 -4.38
N ARG A 56 -6.68 10.73 -4.47
CA ARG A 56 -7.73 10.88 -3.44
C ARG A 56 -8.60 9.63 -3.31
N LYS A 57 -8.91 8.96 -4.42
CA LYS A 57 -9.65 7.68 -4.39
C LYS A 57 -8.81 6.60 -3.72
N ALA A 58 -7.53 6.47 -4.07
CA ALA A 58 -6.63 5.50 -3.44
C ALA A 58 -6.50 5.76 -1.93
N HIS A 59 -6.36 7.01 -1.52
CA HIS A 59 -6.29 7.38 -0.11
C HIS A 59 -7.59 7.06 0.65
N ARG A 60 -8.76 7.38 0.06
CA ARG A 60 -10.06 7.00 0.64
C ARG A 60 -10.22 5.49 0.76
N ALA A 61 -9.80 4.73 -0.25
CA ALA A 61 -9.86 3.28 -0.21
C ALA A 61 -9.02 2.70 0.95
N LYS A 62 -7.79 3.21 1.14
CA LYS A 62 -6.92 2.83 2.27
C LYS A 62 -7.59 3.15 3.62
N LYS A 63 -8.03 4.40 3.81
CA LYS A 63 -8.69 4.81 5.07
C LYS A 63 -9.97 4.04 5.34
N ASN A 64 -10.78 3.76 4.32
CA ASN A 64 -12.01 3.00 4.46
C ASN A 64 -11.76 1.53 4.79
N ALA A 65 -10.68 0.94 4.26
CA ALA A 65 -10.30 -0.44 4.59
C ALA A 65 -9.88 -0.56 6.07
N GLU A 66 -9.08 0.39 6.55
CA GLU A 66 -8.67 0.48 7.95
C GLU A 66 -9.88 0.69 8.86
N LEU A 67 -10.73 1.68 8.55
CA LEU A 67 -11.95 1.95 9.32
C LEU A 67 -12.89 0.76 9.33
N SER A 68 -13.13 0.10 8.19
CA SER A 68 -13.99 -1.08 8.11
C SER A 68 -13.44 -2.24 8.96
N THR A 69 -12.11 -2.38 9.04
CA THR A 69 -11.49 -3.39 9.91
C THR A 69 -11.72 -3.07 11.38
N LEU A 70 -11.60 -1.81 11.79
CA LEU A 70 -11.88 -1.40 13.16
C LEU A 70 -13.38 -1.53 13.51
N GLU A 71 -14.27 -1.19 12.57
CA GLU A 71 -15.73 -1.32 12.72
C GLU A 71 -16.17 -2.77 12.90
N LYS A 72 -15.64 -3.69 12.09
CA LYS A 72 -15.87 -5.14 12.27
C LYS A 72 -15.41 -5.63 13.65
N ASN A 73 -14.40 -4.98 14.22
CA ASN A 73 -13.86 -5.30 15.54
C ASN A 73 -14.52 -4.50 16.68
N GLY A 74 -15.60 -3.75 16.40
CA GLY A 74 -16.45 -3.11 17.41
C GLY A 74 -16.19 -1.62 17.64
N TYR A 75 -15.35 -0.96 16.83
CA TYR A 75 -15.18 0.49 16.90
C TYR A 75 -16.19 1.21 16.01
N ASN A 76 -17.06 2.05 16.58
CA ASN A 76 -17.99 2.86 15.81
C ASN A 76 -17.78 4.36 16.12
N PRO A 77 -17.20 5.14 15.19
CA PRO A 77 -16.96 6.58 15.41
C PRO A 77 -18.25 7.42 15.33
N ALA A 78 -19.30 6.94 14.66
CA ALA A 78 -20.59 7.64 14.54
C ALA A 78 -21.62 7.18 15.58
N GLY A 79 -21.32 6.10 16.32
CA GLY A 79 -22.19 5.52 17.32
C GLY A 79 -22.02 6.14 18.71
N ASN A 80 -22.53 5.44 19.72
CA ASN A 80 -22.37 5.86 21.11
C ASN A 80 -20.89 5.80 21.55
N GLN A 81 -20.37 6.95 22.01
CA GLN A 81 -18.99 7.13 22.44
C GLN A 81 -18.75 6.83 23.94
N SER A 82 -19.73 6.28 24.68
CA SER A 82 -19.58 5.96 26.11
C SER A 82 -18.37 5.09 26.45
N ASN A 83 -17.93 4.24 25.51
CA ASN A 83 -16.80 3.32 25.70
C ASN A 83 -15.52 3.80 24.99
N TYR A 84 -15.50 5.04 24.49
CA TYR A 84 -14.29 5.64 23.95
C TYR A 84 -13.38 6.09 25.09
N PRO A 85 -12.04 5.87 25.02
CA PRO A 85 -11.26 5.32 23.91
C PRO A 85 -11.06 3.79 23.95
N GLN A 86 -11.64 3.09 24.92
CA GLN A 86 -11.38 1.67 25.14
C GLN A 86 -11.86 0.78 24.00
N ASN A 87 -12.96 1.14 23.34
CA ASN A 87 -13.45 0.49 22.12
C ASN A 87 -12.44 0.53 20.97
N LEU A 88 -11.72 1.64 20.80
CA LEU A 88 -10.68 1.81 19.78
C LEU A 88 -9.50 0.88 20.05
N GLN A 89 -8.98 0.87 21.29
CA GLN A 89 -7.86 -0.03 21.66
C GLN A 89 -8.25 -1.50 21.51
N ASN A 90 -9.45 -1.88 21.98
CA ASN A 90 -9.94 -3.24 21.82
C ASN A 90 -10.10 -3.62 20.34
N ALA A 91 -10.59 -2.72 19.49
CA ALA A 91 -10.72 -2.96 18.06
C ALA A 91 -9.35 -3.11 17.37
N GLN A 92 -8.36 -2.31 17.74
CA GLN A 92 -6.98 -2.44 17.27
C GLN A 92 -6.34 -3.77 17.68
N GLN A 93 -6.49 -4.16 18.95
CA GLN A 93 -5.97 -5.45 19.45
C GLN A 93 -6.63 -6.62 18.71
N LYS A 94 -7.96 -6.60 18.54
CA LYS A 94 -8.69 -7.61 17.75
C LYS A 94 -8.26 -7.64 16.29
N ALA A 95 -8.05 -6.49 15.66
CA ALA A 95 -7.54 -6.39 14.28
C ALA A 95 -6.14 -7.01 14.15
N ALA A 96 -5.32 -6.93 15.19
CA ALA A 96 -4.01 -7.56 15.28
C ALA A 96 -4.06 -9.05 15.71
N GLY A 97 -5.26 -9.65 15.83
CA GLY A 97 -5.44 -11.03 16.28
C GLY A 97 -5.19 -11.25 17.78
N GLN A 98 -5.07 -10.18 18.57
CA GLN A 98 -4.86 -10.23 20.01
C GLN A 98 -6.19 -10.24 20.75
N LYS A 99 -6.24 -10.95 21.88
CA LYS A 99 -7.42 -10.92 22.77
C LYS A 99 -7.48 -9.55 23.45
N PRO A 100 -8.62 -8.85 23.41
CA PRO A 100 -8.76 -7.57 24.08
C PRO A 100 -8.46 -7.71 25.57
N THR A 101 -7.45 -7.01 26.08
CA THR A 101 -7.06 -7.07 27.51
C THR A 101 -8.08 -6.39 28.42
N ASN A 102 -8.98 -5.61 27.82
CA ASN A 102 -9.88 -4.66 28.47
C ASN A 102 -11.32 -4.78 27.95
N ALA A 103 -11.75 -5.99 27.55
CA ALA A 103 -13.10 -6.23 27.07
C ALA A 103 -14.13 -5.85 28.15
N PRO A 104 -15.20 -5.10 27.83
CA PRO A 104 -16.33 -4.99 28.74
C PRO A 104 -16.90 -6.39 28.91
N ALA A 105 -17.08 -6.82 30.17
CA ALA A 105 -17.78 -8.05 30.50
C ALA A 105 -19.19 -7.97 29.87
N VAL A 106 -19.39 -8.67 28.76
CA VAL A 106 -20.74 -8.97 28.28
C VAL A 106 -21.27 -9.99 29.29
N ALA A 107 -22.05 -9.51 30.25
CA ALA A 107 -22.77 -10.36 31.18
C ALA A 107 -23.71 -11.31 30.40
N PRO A 108 -23.83 -12.59 30.83
CA PRO A 108 -24.70 -13.57 30.20
C PRO A 108 -26.18 -13.22 30.26
#